data_AF-A0A0D9VGW5-F1
#
_entry.id   AF-A0A0D9VGW5-F1
#
_cell.length_a   1.000
_cell.length_b   1.000
_cell.length_c   1.000
_cell.angle_alpha   90.00
_cell.angle_beta   90.00
_cell.angle_gamma   90.00
#
_symmetry.space_group_name_H-M   'P 1'
#
loop_
_entity.id
_entity.type
_entity.pdbx_description
1 polymer ?
#
loop_
_entity_poly.entity_id
_entity_poly.type
_entity_poly.pdbx_seq_one_letter_code
_entity_poly.pdbx_strand_id
1 'polypeptide(L)'
;MQAAGITRAQLMQQEAIPVAEAKPKRDYVSGEPFLPADELKTVGTQMHRFQEWYMKASATERDTIGAKIYSLDYFHKHDDYLWIPFKDVFDLYQLDALNVSMVTAWVMRFKGPKKNNYKHVAFMEPRQINTPMVQAQAHSINNSILTFLAQNNHKDSIYLPYNKSLINIVSRYIYSFHWVLFAFGVSHSTVLVFDSMDHEDIFFIEINVDKQQTGTNLCGYYVFDYLHLAPRQFFYDFRYMDLSGKKPCDDMLRAVQEQLMGFINEQILDPAGEFYVGD
;
A
#
# COMPACT_ATOMS: atom_id res chain seq x y z
N MET A 1 12.71 -27.11 3.02
CA MET A 1 13.40 -25.92 2.50
C MET A 1 13.57 -26.08 1.00
N GLN A 2 12.60 -25.60 0.22
CA GLN A 2 12.83 -25.24 -1.18
C GLN A 2 13.03 -23.73 -1.15
N ALA A 3 14.28 -23.29 -1.25
CA ALA A 3 14.58 -21.89 -1.52
C ALA A 3 13.92 -21.51 -2.85
N ALA A 4 13.45 -20.27 -2.96
CA ALA A 4 12.93 -19.70 -4.21
C ALA A 4 13.80 -20.20 -5.38
N GLY A 5 13.16 -20.78 -6.40
CA GLY A 5 13.81 -21.43 -7.54
C GLY A 5 14.57 -20.47 -8.47
N ILE A 6 15.19 -19.44 -7.91
CA ILE A 6 15.92 -18.37 -8.58
C ILE A 6 17.41 -18.64 -8.38
N THR A 7 18.15 -18.76 -9.48
CA THR A 7 19.59 -19.04 -9.46
C THR A 7 20.39 -17.81 -9.08
N ARG A 8 21.60 -18.00 -8.54
CA ARG A 8 22.55 -16.90 -8.30
C ARG A 8 22.86 -16.11 -9.58
N ALA A 9 22.82 -16.76 -10.75
CA ALA A 9 22.99 -16.11 -12.04
C ALA A 9 21.79 -15.20 -12.40
N GLN A 10 20.56 -15.60 -12.07
CA GLN A 10 19.36 -14.76 -12.20
C GLN A 10 19.37 -13.57 -11.23
N LEU A 11 19.82 -13.78 -9.98
CA LEU A 11 20.06 -12.71 -9.00
C LEU A 11 21.12 -11.70 -9.47
N MET A 12 22.17 -12.19 -10.12
CA MET A 12 23.21 -11.37 -10.76
C MET A 12 22.81 -10.86 -12.15
N GLN A 13 21.55 -11.07 -12.57
CA GLN A 13 20.95 -10.60 -13.83
C GLN A 13 21.70 -11.05 -15.09
N GLN A 14 22.40 -12.19 -15.02
CA GLN A 14 23.07 -12.82 -16.16
C GLN A 14 22.12 -13.72 -16.97
N GLU A 15 20.96 -14.06 -16.41
CA GLU A 15 19.90 -14.83 -17.04
C GLU A 15 18.54 -14.18 -16.78
N ALA A 16 17.62 -14.31 -17.74
CA ALA A 16 16.26 -13.79 -17.60
C ALA A 16 15.49 -14.59 -16.53
N ILE A 17 14.81 -13.87 -15.63
CA ILE A 17 13.88 -14.47 -14.69
C ILE A 17 12.59 -14.78 -15.47
N PRO A 18 12.05 -16.01 -15.42
CA PRO A 18 10.77 -16.33 -16.03
C PRO A 18 9.69 -15.40 -15.46
N VAL A 19 9.18 -14.50 -16.29
CA VAL A 19 8.01 -13.69 -15.96
C VAL A 19 6.81 -14.62 -16.09
N ALA A 20 5.98 -14.75 -15.04
CA ALA A 20 4.71 -15.47 -15.16
C ALA A 20 3.95 -14.91 -16.38
N GLU A 21 3.39 -15.78 -17.23
CA GLU A 21 2.57 -15.35 -18.36
C GLU A 21 1.39 -14.52 -17.84
N ALA A 22 1.53 -13.20 -17.86
CA ALA A 22 0.48 -12.30 -17.44
C ALA A 22 -0.60 -12.33 -18.52
N LYS A 23 -1.85 -12.63 -18.12
CA LYS A 23 -2.98 -12.33 -18.99
C LYS A 23 -2.89 -10.85 -19.38
N PRO A 24 -3.04 -10.49 -20.67
CA PRO A 24 -3.02 -9.10 -21.08
C PRO A 24 -4.09 -8.34 -20.30
N LYS A 25 -3.65 -7.35 -19.52
CA LYS A 25 -4.54 -6.48 -18.74
C LYS A 25 -5.19 -5.47 -19.67
N ARG A 26 -6.43 -5.09 -19.36
CA ARG A 26 -7.13 -4.05 -20.11
C ARG A 26 -6.53 -2.69 -19.76
N ASP A 27 -6.51 -1.80 -20.75
CA ASP A 27 -6.22 -0.39 -20.49
C ASP A 27 -7.43 0.29 -19.86
N TYR A 28 -7.17 1.29 -19.03
CA TYR A 28 -8.21 2.13 -18.46
C TYR A 28 -8.81 3.05 -19.53
N VAL A 29 -10.13 3.02 -19.66
CA VAL A 29 -10.89 3.94 -20.52
C VAL A 29 -11.96 4.62 -19.67
N SER A 30 -11.94 5.95 -19.66
CA SER A 30 -12.93 6.72 -18.88
C SER A 30 -14.35 6.48 -19.39
N GLY A 31 -15.27 6.20 -18.47
CA GLY A 31 -16.67 5.92 -18.79
C GLY A 31 -16.97 4.45 -19.12
N GLU A 32 -15.94 3.59 -19.21
CA GLU A 32 -16.14 2.15 -19.42
C GLU A 32 -16.10 1.37 -18.10
N PRO A 33 -16.83 0.23 -17.99
CA PRO A 33 -16.75 -0.60 -16.81
C PRO A 33 -15.34 -1.12 -16.52
N PHE A 34 -14.93 -1.13 -15.25
CA PHE A 34 -13.59 -1.61 -14.87
C PHE A 34 -13.42 -3.12 -15.09
N LEU A 35 -14.52 -3.86 -15.00
CA LEU A 35 -14.58 -5.29 -15.28
C LEU A 35 -15.71 -5.62 -16.25
N PRO A 36 -15.56 -6.67 -17.08
CA PRO A 36 -16.66 -7.28 -17.81
C PRO A 36 -17.83 -7.69 -16.90
N ALA A 37 -19.03 -7.76 -17.47
CA ALA A 37 -20.26 -8.01 -16.71
C ALA A 37 -20.33 -9.40 -16.04
N ASP A 38 -19.63 -10.39 -16.58
CA ASP A 38 -19.49 -11.72 -16.01
C ASP A 38 -18.51 -11.73 -14.83
N GLU A 39 -17.38 -11.02 -14.94
CA GLU A 39 -16.40 -10.88 -13.85
C GLU A 39 -16.95 -10.03 -12.70
N LEU A 40 -17.71 -8.97 -13.01
CA LEU A 40 -18.33 -8.10 -12.00
C LEU A 40 -19.33 -8.84 -11.09
N LYS A 41 -19.88 -9.98 -11.52
CA LYS A 41 -20.74 -10.82 -10.67
C LYS A 41 -19.97 -11.58 -9.59
N THR A 42 -18.65 -11.65 -9.73
CA THR A 42 -17.78 -12.42 -8.83
C THR A 42 -17.05 -11.55 -7.80
N VAL A 43 -17.09 -10.22 -7.95
CA VAL A 43 -16.46 -9.31 -6.99
C VAL A 43 -17.33 -9.12 -5.74
N GLY A 44 -16.72 -8.59 -4.69
CA GLY A 44 -17.42 -8.27 -3.45
C GLY A 44 -18.41 -7.11 -3.59
N THR A 45 -19.24 -6.94 -2.56
CA THR A 45 -20.35 -5.97 -2.56
C THR A 45 -19.86 -4.53 -2.67
N GLN A 46 -18.77 -4.17 -1.98
CA GLN A 46 -18.23 -2.81 -2.01
C GLN A 46 -17.59 -2.49 -3.35
N MET A 47 -16.92 -3.46 -3.97
CA MET A 47 -16.46 -3.33 -5.36
C MET A 47 -17.66 -3.08 -6.28
N HIS A 48 -18.69 -3.93 -6.25
CA HIS A 48 -19.88 -3.73 -7.10
C HIS A 48 -20.52 -2.35 -6.91
N ARG A 49 -20.72 -1.92 -5.66
CA ARG A 49 -21.30 -0.61 -5.31
C ARG A 49 -20.46 0.54 -5.86
N PHE A 50 -19.14 0.46 -5.76
CA PHE A 50 -18.27 1.49 -6.32
C PHE A 50 -18.38 1.54 -7.84
N GLN A 51 -18.37 0.40 -8.53
CA GLN A 51 -18.51 0.33 -9.98
C GLN A 51 -19.81 1.03 -10.45
N GLU A 52 -20.94 0.79 -9.80
CA GLU A 52 -22.21 1.45 -10.12
C GLU A 52 -22.16 2.97 -9.92
N TRP A 53 -21.52 3.43 -8.85
CA TRP A 53 -21.31 4.85 -8.59
C TRP A 53 -20.39 5.46 -9.65
N TYR A 54 -19.29 4.79 -9.98
CA TYR A 54 -18.32 5.22 -10.99
C TYR A 54 -19.00 5.43 -12.34
N MET A 55 -19.83 4.48 -12.81
CA MET A 55 -20.52 4.61 -14.10
C MET A 55 -21.39 5.86 -14.20
N LYS A 56 -21.94 6.35 -13.08
CA LYS A 56 -22.71 7.59 -13.02
C LYS A 56 -21.78 8.81 -12.96
N ALA A 57 -20.73 8.73 -12.14
CA ALA A 57 -19.79 9.83 -11.92
C ALA A 57 -18.94 10.13 -13.17
N SER A 58 -18.47 9.12 -13.89
CA SER A 58 -17.67 9.30 -15.11
C SER A 58 -18.44 9.97 -16.26
N ALA A 59 -19.78 9.94 -16.22
CA ALA A 59 -20.61 10.61 -17.21
C ALA A 59 -20.57 12.16 -17.09
N THR A 60 -20.05 12.70 -15.99
CA THR A 60 -19.97 14.14 -15.73
C THR A 60 -18.55 14.70 -15.88
N GLU A 61 -17.72 14.09 -16.73
CA GLU A 61 -16.28 14.43 -16.94
C GLU A 61 -15.40 14.30 -15.68
N ARG A 62 -15.93 13.76 -14.58
CA ARG A 62 -15.15 13.48 -13.37
C ARG A 62 -14.18 12.33 -13.64
N ASP A 63 -12.94 12.48 -13.20
CA ASP A 63 -11.88 11.48 -13.34
C ASP A 63 -11.19 11.13 -12.02
N THR A 64 -11.55 11.82 -10.92
CA THR A 64 -10.95 11.67 -9.60
C THR A 64 -11.97 11.74 -8.46
N ILE A 65 -11.59 11.19 -7.31
CA ILE A 65 -12.29 11.31 -6.02
C ILE A 65 -11.43 12.13 -5.07
N GLY A 66 -12.03 13.11 -4.41
CA GLY A 66 -11.36 13.87 -3.34
C GLY A 66 -11.69 13.27 -1.98
N ALA A 67 -10.68 13.15 -1.12
CA ALA A 67 -10.83 12.87 0.30
C ALA A 67 -10.14 13.96 1.11
N LYS A 68 -10.80 14.49 2.14
CA LYS A 68 -10.20 15.49 3.02
C LYS A 68 -9.23 14.79 3.97
N ILE A 69 -8.03 15.32 4.14
CA ILE A 69 -7.06 14.88 5.15
C ILE A 69 -7.02 15.96 6.22
N TYR A 70 -7.32 15.58 7.46
CA TYR A 70 -7.25 16.50 8.59
C TYR A 70 -5.83 16.51 9.19
N SER A 71 -5.39 17.68 9.64
CA SER A 71 -4.12 17.90 10.35
C SER A 71 -3.89 17.03 11.60
N LEU A 72 -4.88 16.23 12.02
CA LEU A 72 -4.75 15.23 13.08
C LEU A 72 -3.78 14.09 12.74
N ASP A 73 -3.37 13.96 11.48
CA ASP A 73 -2.35 13.04 11.01
C ASP A 73 -0.99 13.76 10.90
N TYR A 74 -0.28 13.79 12.04
CA TYR A 74 0.97 14.49 12.42
C TYR A 74 2.09 14.71 11.38
N PHE A 75 1.99 14.15 10.18
CA PHE A 75 2.90 14.47 9.09
C PHE A 75 2.54 15.79 8.39
N HIS A 76 1.27 16.19 8.37
CA HIS A 76 0.84 17.50 7.86
C HIS A 76 0.69 18.53 8.98
N LYS A 77 1.08 19.78 8.71
CA LYS A 77 0.82 20.92 9.60
C LYS A 77 -0.55 21.57 9.37
N HIS A 78 -1.22 21.19 8.27
CA HIS A 78 -2.46 21.80 7.78
C HIS A 78 -3.39 20.73 7.23
N ASP A 79 -4.68 21.02 7.11
CA ASP A 79 -5.60 20.18 6.35
C ASP A 79 -5.13 20.11 4.88
N ASP A 80 -5.29 18.96 4.26
CA ASP A 80 -4.89 18.67 2.87
C ASP A 80 -5.98 17.86 2.17
N TYR A 81 -5.79 17.54 0.90
CA TYR A 81 -6.66 16.68 0.11
C TYR A 81 -5.88 15.52 -0.52
N LEU A 82 -6.48 14.34 -0.46
CA LEU A 82 -6.08 13.20 -1.25
C LEU A 82 -6.98 13.13 -2.49
N TRP A 83 -6.37 13.23 -3.66
CA TRP A 83 -7.04 12.98 -4.94
C TRP A 83 -6.73 11.56 -5.39
N ILE A 84 -7.77 10.76 -5.60
CA ILE A 84 -7.71 9.37 -6.06
C ILE A 84 -8.24 9.31 -7.49
N PRO A 85 -7.36 9.24 -8.50
CA PRO A 85 -7.77 8.99 -9.88
C PRO A 85 -8.56 7.70 -10.05
N PHE A 86 -9.57 7.72 -10.91
CA PHE A 86 -10.30 6.52 -11.31
C PHE A 86 -9.40 5.45 -11.93
N LYS A 87 -8.31 5.87 -12.59
CA LYS A 87 -7.22 4.99 -13.05
C LYS A 87 -6.62 4.15 -11.91
N ASP A 88 -6.38 4.76 -10.75
CA ASP A 88 -5.80 4.07 -9.60
C ASP A 88 -6.80 3.07 -8.98
N VAL A 89 -8.10 3.38 -9.03
CA VAL A 89 -9.15 2.44 -8.63
C VAL A 89 -9.28 1.30 -9.64
N PHE A 90 -9.22 1.59 -10.94
CA PHE A 90 -9.19 0.58 -11.99
C PHE A 90 -8.04 -0.41 -11.79
N ASP A 91 -6.83 0.09 -11.47
CA ASP A 91 -5.67 -0.76 -11.20
C ASP A 91 -5.90 -1.70 -10.00
N LEU A 92 -6.68 -1.27 -8.98
CA LEU A 92 -7.13 -2.16 -7.91
C LEU A 92 -8.03 -3.30 -8.43
N TYR A 93 -8.96 -3.02 -9.35
CA TYR A 93 -9.84 -4.05 -9.94
C TYR A 93 -9.05 -5.06 -10.78
N GLN A 94 -8.00 -4.59 -11.47
CA GLN A 94 -7.12 -5.42 -12.30
C GLN A 94 -6.03 -6.16 -11.51
N LEU A 95 -6.05 -6.09 -10.17
CA LEU A 95 -4.98 -6.61 -9.30
C LEU A 95 -3.60 -6.16 -9.78
N ASP A 96 -3.49 -4.85 -10.06
CA ASP A 96 -2.27 -4.21 -10.56
C ASP A 96 -1.60 -3.32 -9.50
N ALA A 97 -0.45 -2.74 -9.88
CA ALA A 97 0.37 -1.89 -9.03
C ALA A 97 -0.45 -0.76 -8.42
N LEU A 98 -0.55 -0.76 -7.08
CA LEU A 98 -1.30 0.25 -6.34
C LEU A 98 -0.50 1.52 -6.20
N ASN A 99 -0.99 2.63 -6.76
CA ASN A 99 -0.35 3.93 -6.65
C ASN A 99 -0.37 4.50 -5.21
N VAL A 100 0.41 5.57 -4.97
CA VAL A 100 0.52 6.22 -3.65
C VAL A 100 -0.83 6.70 -3.11
N SER A 101 -1.77 7.06 -3.97
CA SER A 101 -3.13 7.46 -3.59
C SER A 101 -3.86 6.33 -2.85
N MET A 102 -3.79 5.11 -3.38
CA MET A 102 -4.42 3.91 -2.81
C MET A 102 -3.78 3.51 -1.48
N VAL A 103 -2.44 3.60 -1.39
CA VAL A 103 -1.72 3.34 -0.14
C VAL A 103 -2.05 4.38 0.92
N THR A 104 -2.18 5.65 0.52
CA THR A 104 -2.56 6.73 1.44
C THR A 104 -3.99 6.52 1.95
N ALA A 105 -4.94 6.20 1.08
CA ALA A 105 -6.32 5.86 1.47
C ALA A 105 -6.36 4.66 2.44
N TRP A 106 -5.54 3.64 2.22
CA TRP A 106 -5.42 2.51 3.13
C TRP A 106 -4.91 2.90 4.51
N VAL A 107 -3.90 3.77 4.59
CA VAL A 107 -3.41 4.31 5.87
C VAL A 107 -4.48 5.15 6.57
N MET A 108 -5.18 6.02 5.85
CA MET A 108 -6.29 6.83 6.37
C MET A 108 -7.39 5.97 6.99
N ARG A 109 -7.65 4.78 6.42
CA ARG A 109 -8.59 3.81 7.00
C ARG A 109 -8.25 3.47 8.45
N PHE A 110 -7.01 3.58 8.92
CA PHE A 110 -6.65 3.30 10.32
C PHE A 110 -6.84 4.50 11.27
N LYS A 111 -7.12 5.71 10.75
CA LYS A 111 -6.99 6.97 11.49
C LYS A 111 -8.26 7.74 11.86
N GLY A 112 -9.45 7.26 11.48
CA GLY A 112 -10.70 7.94 11.84
C GLY A 112 -10.99 7.99 13.36
N PRO A 113 -11.73 9.00 13.88
CA PRO A 113 -11.99 9.27 15.29
C PRO A 113 -12.83 8.17 15.96
N LYS A 114 -13.52 7.34 15.16
CA LYS A 114 -14.24 6.16 15.65
C LYS A 114 -13.34 4.94 15.85
N LYS A 115 -12.07 4.96 15.44
CA LYS A 115 -11.15 3.81 15.47
C LYS A 115 -10.20 3.85 16.67
N ASN A 116 -10.78 3.69 17.86
CA ASN A 116 -10.05 3.64 19.15
C ASN A 116 -8.92 2.61 19.20
N ASN A 117 -8.98 1.54 18.39
CA ASN A 117 -8.00 0.45 18.41
C ASN A 117 -6.62 0.86 17.88
N TYR A 118 -6.49 1.98 17.14
CA TYR A 118 -5.21 2.41 16.54
C TYR A 118 -4.58 3.63 17.23
N LYS A 119 -5.05 4.02 18.42
CA LYS A 119 -4.47 5.14 19.19
C LYS A 119 -2.98 4.94 19.55
N HIS A 120 -2.58 3.69 19.63
CA HIS A 120 -1.25 3.26 20.02
C HIS A 120 -0.26 3.16 18.84
N VAL A 121 -0.73 3.36 17.60
CA VAL A 121 0.10 3.34 16.39
C VAL A 121 0.11 4.70 15.70
N ALA A 122 1.20 5.04 15.04
CA ALA A 122 1.28 6.17 14.12
C ALA A 122 1.72 5.72 12.73
N PHE A 123 1.42 6.54 11.73
CA PHE A 123 1.78 6.25 10.35
C PHE A 123 2.49 7.47 9.77
N MET A 124 3.57 7.23 9.05
CA MET A 124 4.21 8.21 8.21
C MET A 124 3.58 8.16 6.82
N GLU A 125 3.32 9.32 6.24
CA GLU A 125 2.57 9.40 5.00
C GLU A 125 3.45 9.08 3.77
N PRO A 126 3.06 8.13 2.92
CA PRO A 126 3.87 7.70 1.77
C PRO A 126 4.03 8.79 0.69
N ARG A 127 3.14 9.80 0.66
CA ARG A 127 3.28 10.96 -0.24
C ARG A 127 4.49 11.83 0.10
N GLN A 128 4.93 11.83 1.36
CA GLN A 128 6.00 12.72 1.84
C GLN A 128 7.36 12.02 1.98
N ILE A 129 7.37 10.69 2.09
CA ILE A 129 8.60 9.91 2.22
C ILE A 129 8.62 8.82 1.15
N ASN A 130 9.31 9.10 0.05
CA ASN A 130 9.51 8.19 -1.08
C ASN A 130 10.90 8.40 -1.69
N THR A 131 11.36 7.46 -2.53
CA THR A 131 12.71 7.51 -3.13
C THR A 131 13.03 8.85 -3.81
N PRO A 132 12.19 9.40 -4.71
CA PRO A 132 12.46 10.70 -5.31
C PRO A 132 12.69 11.82 -4.29
N MET A 133 11.88 11.89 -3.23
CA MET A 133 12.02 12.91 -2.19
C MET A 133 13.29 12.71 -1.36
N VAL A 134 13.63 11.47 -1.00
CA VAL A 134 14.87 11.16 -0.26
C VAL A 134 16.10 11.53 -1.09
N GLN A 135 16.10 11.23 -2.39
CA GLN A 135 17.22 11.58 -3.29
C GLN A 135 17.36 13.08 -3.48
N ALA A 136 16.24 13.80 -3.64
CA ALA A 136 16.27 15.24 -3.88
C ALA A 136 16.55 16.06 -2.61
N GLN A 137 16.09 15.62 -1.44
CA GLN A 137 16.03 16.43 -0.23
C GLN A 137 16.40 15.66 1.04
N ALA A 138 17.41 14.79 0.96
CA ALA A 138 17.82 13.87 2.03
C ALA A 138 17.87 14.51 3.44
N HIS A 139 18.49 15.70 3.58
CA HIS A 139 18.59 16.37 4.87
C HIS A 139 17.23 16.78 5.45
N SER A 140 16.35 17.34 4.61
CA SER A 140 15.01 17.76 5.02
C SER A 140 14.12 16.58 5.40
N ILE A 141 14.19 15.50 4.60
CA ILE A 141 13.44 14.27 4.87
C ILE A 141 13.93 13.62 6.16
N ASN A 142 15.24 13.52 6.37
CA ASN A 142 15.81 12.99 7.61
C ASN A 142 15.33 13.78 8.82
N ASN A 143 15.37 15.12 8.76
CA ASN A 143 14.87 15.96 9.85
C ASN A 143 13.37 15.76 10.10
N SER A 144 12.58 15.58 9.04
CA SER A 144 11.14 15.35 9.13
C SER A 144 10.83 13.99 9.78
N ILE A 145 11.54 12.93 9.39
CA ILE A 145 11.45 11.61 10.00
C ILE A 145 11.83 11.68 11.49
N LEU A 146 12.98 12.28 11.82
CA LEU A 146 13.43 12.40 13.22
C LEU A 146 12.45 13.20 14.08
N THR A 147 11.92 14.31 13.54
CA THR A 147 10.91 15.12 14.22
C THR A 147 9.64 14.31 14.47
N PHE A 148 9.16 13.58 13.46
CA PHE A 148 7.97 12.74 13.59
C PHE A 148 8.16 11.64 14.63
N LEU A 149 9.31 10.95 14.61
CA LEU A 149 9.65 9.93 15.60
C LEU A 149 9.68 10.50 17.02
N ALA A 150 10.28 11.69 17.20
CA ALA A 150 10.33 12.35 18.51
C ALA A 150 8.93 12.74 19.02
N GLN A 151 8.07 13.27 18.16
CA GLN A 151 6.69 13.65 18.51
C GLN A 151 5.80 12.44 18.82
N ASN A 152 6.06 11.30 18.19
CA ASN A 152 5.29 10.07 18.34
C ASN A 152 5.99 9.02 19.22
N ASN A 153 6.97 9.43 20.04
CA ASN A 153 7.72 8.53 20.94
C ASN A 153 6.87 7.84 22.02
N HIS A 154 5.63 8.29 22.22
CA HIS A 154 4.65 7.70 23.13
C HIS A 154 3.81 6.59 22.48
N LYS A 155 3.96 6.37 21.17
CA LYS A 155 3.30 5.27 20.45
C LYS A 155 4.05 3.98 20.68
N ASP A 156 3.35 2.85 20.57
CA ASP A 156 4.00 1.55 20.61
C ASP A 156 4.71 1.25 19.28
N SER A 157 4.08 1.64 18.17
CA SER A 157 4.55 1.32 16.82
C SER A 157 4.30 2.46 15.84
N ILE A 158 5.24 2.65 14.92
CA ILE A 158 5.14 3.62 13.84
C ILE A 158 5.34 2.88 12.52
N TYR A 159 4.48 3.11 11.55
CA TYR A 159 4.54 2.44 10.24
C TYR A 159 4.82 3.43 9.12
N LEU A 160 5.66 3.03 8.17
CA LEU A 160 5.94 3.77 6.95
C LEU A 160 5.84 2.81 5.76
N PRO A 161 4.72 2.85 5.01
CA PRO A 161 4.68 2.33 3.65
C PRO A 161 5.65 3.17 2.79
N TYR A 162 6.65 2.53 2.22
CA TYR A 162 7.71 3.21 1.48
C TYR A 162 7.75 2.70 0.04
N ASN A 163 7.75 3.64 -0.91
CA ASN A 163 7.89 3.32 -2.32
C ASN A 163 9.37 3.37 -2.72
N LYS A 164 9.95 2.19 -2.93
CA LYS A 164 11.28 2.03 -3.52
C LYS A 164 11.16 2.14 -5.03
N SER A 165 11.44 3.32 -5.57
CA SER A 165 11.70 3.46 -7.00
C SER A 165 13.10 2.88 -7.29
N LEU A 166 13.19 1.73 -7.96
CA LEU A 166 14.49 1.25 -8.46
C LEU A 166 14.82 1.96 -9.78
N ILE A 167 15.91 2.72 -9.75
CA ILE A 167 16.51 3.30 -10.95
C ILE A 167 17.41 2.23 -11.56
N ASN A 168 17.16 1.85 -12.81
CA ASN A 168 18.12 1.05 -13.55
C ASN A 168 19.31 1.93 -13.94
N ILE A 169 20.48 1.64 -13.36
CA ILE A 169 21.71 2.42 -13.55
C ILE A 169 22.22 2.32 -15.00
N VAL A 170 21.89 1.24 -15.72
CA VAL A 170 22.33 0.97 -17.09
C VAL A 170 21.42 1.64 -18.12
N SER A 171 20.11 1.58 -17.94
CA SER A 171 19.15 2.13 -18.91
C SER A 171 18.71 3.57 -18.61
N ARG A 172 19.01 4.10 -17.42
CA ARG A 172 18.50 5.40 -16.90
C ARG A 172 16.97 5.50 -16.83
N TYR A 173 16.25 4.40 -17.00
CA TYR A 173 14.79 4.32 -16.82
C TYR A 173 14.46 3.80 -15.41
N ILE A 174 13.43 4.39 -14.79
CA ILE A 174 12.83 3.90 -13.54
C ILE A 174 11.98 2.68 -13.93
N TYR A 175 12.40 1.48 -13.51
CA TYR A 175 11.74 0.24 -13.96
C TYR A 175 11.01 -0.53 -12.87
N SER A 176 11.13 -0.17 -11.59
CA SER A 176 10.27 -0.81 -10.58
C SER A 176 9.73 0.18 -9.57
N PHE A 177 8.41 0.18 -9.51
CA PHE A 177 7.61 0.65 -8.41
C PHE A 177 7.47 -0.51 -7.43
N HIS A 178 8.03 -0.39 -6.22
CA HIS A 178 8.00 -1.47 -5.24
C HIS A 178 7.68 -0.94 -3.85
N TRP A 179 6.59 -1.44 -3.26
CA TRP A 179 6.20 -1.09 -1.90
C TRP A 179 6.82 -2.03 -0.88
N VAL A 180 7.41 -1.43 0.14
CA VAL A 180 7.84 -2.12 1.37
C VAL A 180 7.22 -1.43 2.57
N LEU A 181 7.11 -2.14 3.70
CA LEU A 181 6.64 -1.57 4.95
C LEU A 181 7.79 -1.53 5.97
N PHE A 182 8.13 -0.34 6.42
CA PHE A 182 8.95 -0.16 7.61
C PHE A 182 8.05 -0.09 8.85
N ALA A 183 8.34 -0.91 9.85
CA ALA A 183 7.67 -0.93 11.13
C ALA A 183 8.67 -0.63 12.25
N PHE A 184 8.50 0.51 12.89
CA PHE A 184 9.35 0.98 13.99
C PHE A 184 8.69 0.60 15.32
N GLY A 185 9.34 -0.26 16.08
CA GLY A 185 8.96 -0.60 17.45
C GLY A 185 9.61 0.38 18.41
N VAL A 186 8.86 1.39 18.86
CA VAL A 186 9.40 2.53 19.61
C VAL A 186 10.04 2.11 20.93
N SER A 187 9.33 1.27 21.71
CA SER A 187 9.80 0.76 22.99
C SER A 187 10.97 -0.23 22.89
N HIS A 188 11.24 -0.75 21.69
CA HIS A 188 12.24 -1.77 21.44
C HIS A 188 13.44 -1.26 20.65
N SER A 189 13.44 0.02 20.24
CA SER A 189 14.45 0.60 19.35
C SER A 189 14.73 -0.28 18.13
N THR A 190 13.69 -0.91 17.59
CA THR A 190 13.79 -1.92 16.53
C THR A 190 13.07 -1.44 15.28
N VAL A 191 13.69 -1.66 14.11
CA VAL A 191 13.05 -1.43 12.82
C VAL A 191 12.94 -2.77 12.10
N LEU A 192 11.72 -3.12 11.73
CA LEU A 192 11.40 -4.30 10.94
C LEU A 192 11.04 -3.85 9.53
N VAL A 193 11.47 -4.61 8.54
CA VAL A 193 11.17 -4.34 7.13
C VAL A 193 10.41 -5.53 6.59
N PHE A 194 9.19 -5.28 6.14
CA PHE A 194 8.41 -6.28 5.44
C PHE A 194 8.53 -6.01 3.95
N ASP A 195 9.12 -6.99 3.26
CA ASP A 195 9.26 -7.00 1.83
C ASP A 195 8.65 -8.29 1.29
N SER A 196 7.71 -8.14 0.36
CA SER A 196 7.05 -9.26 -0.33
C SER A 196 7.89 -9.83 -1.47
N MET A 197 8.96 -9.14 -1.88
CA MET A 197 9.97 -9.66 -2.80
C MET A 197 11.10 -10.33 -2.04
N ASP A 198 11.65 -11.39 -2.62
CA ASP A 198 12.88 -12.02 -2.12
C ASP A 198 14.08 -11.20 -2.61
N HIS A 199 14.56 -10.30 -1.76
CA HIS A 199 15.82 -9.61 -1.95
C HIS A 199 16.77 -9.97 -0.82
N GLU A 200 17.97 -10.44 -1.16
CA GLU A 200 19.09 -10.63 -0.21
C GLU A 200 19.65 -9.26 0.23
N ASP A 201 18.86 -8.45 0.94
CA ASP A 201 19.32 -7.20 1.52
C ASP A 201 19.93 -7.47 2.92
N ILE A 202 21.27 -7.48 2.97
CA ILE A 202 22.15 -7.80 4.13
C ILE A 202 21.95 -6.93 5.40
N PHE A 203 21.12 -5.89 5.37
CA PHE A 203 21.02 -4.89 6.44
C PHE A 203 19.77 -5.00 7.33
N PHE A 204 18.82 -5.87 6.99
CA PHE A 204 17.55 -5.98 7.71
C PHE A 204 17.33 -7.39 8.26
N ILE A 205 16.68 -7.47 9.41
CA ILE A 205 16.22 -8.76 9.92
C ILE A 205 15.00 -9.14 9.10
N GLU A 206 15.16 -10.13 8.24
CA GLU A 206 14.06 -10.66 7.45
C GLU A 206 13.07 -11.42 8.35
N ILE A 207 11.79 -11.12 8.18
CA ILE A 207 10.69 -11.79 8.86
C ILE A 207 10.13 -12.83 7.91
N ASN A 208 9.84 -14.02 8.42
CA ASN A 208 9.15 -15.03 7.64
C ASN A 208 7.67 -14.62 7.42
N VAL A 209 7.41 -14.01 6.28
CA VAL A 209 6.09 -13.53 5.84
C VAL A 209 5.77 -14.07 4.44
N ASP A 210 4.49 -14.08 4.08
CA ASP A 210 4.08 -14.45 2.73
C ASP A 210 4.73 -13.55 1.68
N LYS A 211 5.23 -14.16 0.60
CA LYS A 211 5.93 -13.48 -0.50
C LYS A 211 5.03 -13.44 -1.72
N GLN A 212 5.10 -12.35 -2.48
CA GLN A 212 4.40 -12.28 -3.76
C GLN A 212 5.06 -13.19 -4.79
N GLN A 213 4.28 -13.71 -5.72
CA GLN A 213 4.83 -14.44 -6.84
C GLN A 213 5.67 -13.50 -7.72
N THR A 214 6.83 -13.99 -8.17
CA THR A 214 7.72 -13.25 -9.08
C THR A 214 7.00 -12.83 -10.36
N GLY A 215 7.23 -11.59 -10.80
CA GLY A 215 6.60 -11.03 -12.00
C GLY A 215 5.18 -10.49 -11.79
N THR A 216 4.69 -10.45 -10.55
CA THR A 216 3.41 -9.80 -10.21
C THR A 216 3.61 -8.38 -9.68
N ASN A 217 2.53 -7.58 -9.69
CA ASN A 217 2.53 -6.20 -9.20
C ASN A 217 1.82 -6.08 -7.84
N LEU A 218 1.94 -7.11 -6.99
CA LEU A 218 1.11 -7.25 -5.79
C LEU A 218 1.74 -6.64 -4.52
N CYS A 219 2.95 -6.11 -4.56
CA CYS A 219 3.67 -5.58 -3.39
C CYS A 219 2.83 -4.64 -2.49
N GLY A 220 2.00 -3.78 -3.09
CA GLY A 220 1.10 -2.89 -2.33
C GLY A 220 0.03 -3.63 -1.52
N TYR A 221 -0.51 -4.72 -2.05
CA TYR A 221 -1.49 -5.57 -1.36
C TYR A 221 -0.87 -6.31 -0.18
N TYR A 222 0.38 -6.77 -0.35
CA TYR A 222 1.14 -7.37 0.75
C TYR A 222 1.44 -6.34 1.85
N VAL A 223 1.82 -5.10 1.50
CA VAL A 223 1.96 -4.02 2.50
C VAL A 223 0.65 -3.78 3.25
N PHE A 224 -0.49 -3.86 2.58
CA PHE A 224 -1.80 -3.72 3.20
C PHE A 224 -2.12 -4.85 4.17
N ASP A 225 -1.73 -6.08 3.83
CA ASP A 225 -1.87 -7.25 4.70
C ASP A 225 -0.91 -7.21 5.89
N TYR A 226 0.36 -6.82 5.68
CA TYR A 226 1.34 -6.65 6.76
C TYR A 226 0.88 -5.63 7.82
N LEU A 227 0.22 -4.56 7.39
CA LEU A 227 -0.38 -3.59 8.32
C LEU A 227 -1.49 -4.20 9.19
N HIS A 228 -2.18 -5.24 8.73
CA HIS A 228 -3.12 -6.00 9.55
C HIS A 228 -2.43 -6.99 10.48
N LEU A 229 -1.30 -7.55 10.07
CA LEU A 229 -0.55 -8.57 10.82
C LEU A 229 0.27 -8.03 11.99
N ALA A 230 0.33 -6.71 12.19
CA ALA A 230 1.20 -6.10 13.19
C ALA A 230 0.44 -5.61 14.45
N PRO A 231 -0.04 -6.50 15.35
CA PRO A 231 -0.51 -6.09 16.66
C PRO A 231 0.68 -5.73 17.57
N ARG A 232 0.38 -5.00 18.65
CA ARG A 232 1.31 -4.53 19.69
C ARG A 232 2.35 -5.56 20.19
N GLN A 233 2.03 -6.85 20.14
CA GLN A 233 2.87 -7.94 20.66
C GLN A 233 3.99 -8.38 19.70
N PHE A 234 3.93 -7.91 18.45
CA PHE A 234 4.80 -8.38 17.36
C PHE A 234 6.29 -8.12 17.59
N PHE A 235 6.65 -6.96 18.15
CA PHE A 235 8.05 -6.60 18.38
C PHE A 235 8.76 -7.41 19.49
N TYR A 236 8.02 -8.17 20.30
CA TYR A 236 8.61 -9.03 21.33
C TYR A 236 9.10 -10.36 20.76
N ASP A 237 8.30 -10.96 19.86
CA ASP A 237 8.46 -12.36 19.46
C ASP A 237 8.74 -12.55 17.96
N PHE A 238 8.92 -11.49 17.18
CA PHE A 238 9.03 -11.56 15.70
C PHE A 238 10.04 -12.61 15.18
N ARG A 239 11.14 -12.87 15.91
CA ARG A 239 12.15 -13.89 15.55
C ARG A 239 11.63 -15.33 15.60
N TYR A 240 10.52 -15.56 16.29
CA TYR A 240 9.89 -16.86 16.49
C TYR A 240 8.52 -16.94 15.81
N MET A 241 8.07 -15.88 15.15
CA MET A 241 6.79 -15.83 14.46
C MET A 241 6.95 -16.27 13.02
N ASP A 242 6.22 -17.31 12.64
CA ASP A 242 5.89 -17.59 11.25
C ASP A 242 4.58 -16.89 10.90
N LEU A 243 4.66 -15.89 10.01
CA LEU A 243 3.49 -15.19 9.50
C LEU A 243 3.03 -15.74 8.14
N SER A 244 3.78 -16.64 7.53
CA SER A 244 3.45 -17.20 6.22
C SER A 244 2.33 -18.22 6.28
N GLY A 245 1.63 -18.41 5.16
CA GLY A 245 0.61 -19.45 4.96
C GLY A 245 -0.65 -19.28 5.81
N LYS A 246 -0.85 -18.11 6.43
CA LYS A 246 -2.02 -17.87 7.32
C LYS A 246 -3.33 -17.72 6.55
N LYS A 247 -3.26 -17.30 5.28
CA LYS A 247 -4.44 -17.10 4.44
C LYS A 247 -4.11 -17.39 2.97
N PRO A 248 -5.02 -18.02 2.20
CA PRO A 248 -4.85 -18.14 0.75
C PRO A 248 -4.68 -16.76 0.10
N CYS A 249 -3.75 -16.65 -0.84
CA CYS A 249 -3.43 -15.38 -1.51
C CYS A 249 -4.69 -14.72 -2.11
N ASP A 250 -5.53 -15.48 -2.82
CA ASP A 250 -6.76 -14.97 -3.44
C ASP A 250 -7.75 -14.40 -2.42
N ASP A 251 -7.89 -15.05 -1.26
CA ASP A 251 -8.77 -14.57 -0.20
C ASP A 251 -8.21 -13.30 0.45
N MET A 252 -6.88 -13.19 0.57
CA MET A 252 -6.21 -11.97 1.03
C MET A 252 -6.46 -10.82 0.06
N LEU A 253 -6.23 -11.03 -1.24
CA LEU A 253 -6.44 -10.01 -2.28
C LEU A 253 -7.89 -9.52 -2.32
N ARG A 254 -8.87 -10.44 -2.31
CA ARG A 254 -10.29 -10.09 -2.27
C ARG A 254 -10.66 -9.29 -1.02
N ALA A 255 -10.13 -9.67 0.14
CA ALA A 255 -10.39 -8.95 1.37
C ALA A 255 -9.79 -7.53 1.35
N VAL A 256 -8.59 -7.37 0.78
CA VAL A 256 -7.97 -6.06 0.59
C VAL A 256 -8.84 -5.18 -0.31
N GLN A 257 -9.24 -5.68 -1.48
CA GLN A 257 -10.10 -4.96 -2.43
C GLN A 257 -11.41 -4.51 -1.76
N GLU A 258 -12.10 -5.44 -1.10
CA GLU A 258 -13.39 -5.18 -0.46
C GLU A 258 -13.27 -4.17 0.69
N GLN A 259 -12.23 -4.28 1.52
CA GLN A 259 -12.03 -3.36 2.64
C GLN A 259 -11.65 -1.95 2.20
N LEU A 260 -10.82 -1.82 1.15
CA LEU A 260 -10.44 -0.50 0.63
C LEU A 260 -11.63 0.16 -0.06
N MET A 261 -12.37 -0.57 -0.90
CA MET A 261 -13.57 -0.02 -1.51
C MET A 261 -14.66 0.29 -0.49
N GLY A 262 -14.82 -0.53 0.55
CA GLY A 262 -15.75 -0.22 1.64
C GLY A 262 -15.39 1.09 2.34
N PHE A 263 -14.10 1.31 2.60
CA PHE A 263 -13.63 2.58 3.14
C PHE A 263 -13.94 3.75 2.20
N ILE A 264 -13.64 3.63 0.89
CA ILE A 264 -13.94 4.69 -0.08
C ILE A 264 -15.44 4.98 -0.13
N ASN A 265 -16.27 3.95 -0.29
CA ASN A 265 -17.73 4.10 -0.40
C ASN A 265 -18.35 4.75 0.83
N GLU A 266 -17.89 4.39 2.02
CA GLU A 266 -18.56 4.75 3.28
C GLU A 266 -17.94 5.98 3.97
N GLN A 267 -16.68 6.28 3.71
CA GLN A 267 -15.96 7.35 4.41
C GLN A 267 -15.53 8.49 3.49
N ILE A 268 -15.38 8.24 2.18
CA ILE A 268 -14.92 9.25 1.22
C ILE A 268 -16.07 9.71 0.30
N LEU A 269 -16.88 8.78 -0.21
CA LEU A 269 -17.97 9.09 -1.14
C LEU A 269 -19.30 9.42 -0.45
N ASP A 270 -19.53 8.87 0.73
CA ASP A 270 -20.76 9.12 1.49
C ASP A 270 -20.72 10.54 2.09
N PRO A 271 -21.74 11.40 1.88
CA PRO A 271 -21.81 12.72 2.54
C PRO A 271 -21.79 12.69 4.07
N ALA A 272 -22.15 11.56 4.69
CA ALA A 272 -22.00 11.33 6.13
C ALA A 272 -20.62 10.75 6.52
N GLY A 273 -19.79 10.44 5.52
CA GLY A 273 -18.44 9.94 5.65
C GLY A 273 -17.50 11.01 6.21
N GLU A 274 -16.52 10.56 6.98
CA GLU A 274 -15.61 11.45 7.69
C GLU A 274 -14.70 12.27 6.76
N PHE A 275 -14.23 11.64 5.67
CA PHE A 275 -13.27 12.23 4.76
C PHE A 275 -13.96 12.80 3.50
N TYR A 276 -15.29 12.91 3.53
CA TYR A 276 -16.07 13.40 2.40
C TYR A 276 -15.67 14.82 2.03
N VAL A 277 -15.49 15.03 0.73
CA VAL A 277 -15.32 16.35 0.12
C VAL A 277 -16.58 16.62 -0.67
N GLY A 278 -17.36 17.62 -0.24
CA GLY A 278 -18.49 18.11 -1.02
C GLY A 278 -18.01 18.69 -2.35
N ASP A 279 -18.78 18.43 -3.40
CA ASP A 279 -18.65 19.12 -4.68
C ASP A 279 -19.00 20.62 -4.54
#